data_AF-A0A915YIP1-F1
#
_entry.id   AF-A0A915YIP1-F1
#
_cell.length_a   1.000
_cell.length_b   1.000
_cell.length_c   1.000
_cell.angle_alpha   90.00
_cell.angle_beta   90.00
_cell.angle_gamma   90.00
#
_symmetry.space_group_name_H-M   'P 1'
#
loop_
_entity.id
_entity.type
_entity.pdbx_description
1 polymer ?
#
loop_
_entity_poly.entity_id
_entity_poly.type
_entity_poly.pdbx_seq_one_letter_code
_entity_poly.pdbx_strand_id
1 'polypeptide(L)'
;MGFRHFFLKKSFYFSYMKQRITLYSIDDLETIEDYEEIVCIRTNSYYKSNRFGNLISKCTNLEELYFLESYFNVTIPKAILQLPKLHTLVFKGVDFDQILPSIGQLKNLKTLGLQEHFIANFPSSLVELPLLEELDLNHTKFDKNFQGWLLLNDIKTLKYLNLLNAKLATFPVELTKHKNLQILALPKKHYNQLIKKHPAFCEQIPYLYSHSVLEKKYFYNLLNICRKNNFDWSFRVILMNLLADNASKLDRLATKEQILKVTDVKLLETIRLKALEYYNNRWGKNPLTPLKENAVIAVAGKLGINKKELQKKLKALNIKYSAKITEQTTHLLLGQLSNAAYEKALLKNIPILSEQYVLAFINQHSEQYLVDDSDENTAQTEQVAQLLLSGQDENILLALELFKQGGFPKVLLTELFIAHQQTENLAIQRETQRLFRQYGSIQLVDRLKKDEYLFSKYSSEISLKRKLKRLEKQTELDCLKIAWHAYNRYQKGITYLLTALPLEKSTSLLQQLVQNNKLSLAHIGLTSVPPAVFELENLTVLDLSHNHQLHTISFKLLTKLTNLEQLILTDNYNLRDNHQLLQKIEERLPQIQIQF
;
A
#
# COMPACT_ATOMS: atom_id res chain seq x y z
N MET A 1 -31.74 29.96 -17.37
CA MET A 1 -30.56 30.70 -17.90
C MET A 1 -29.44 30.61 -16.87
N GLY A 2 -28.17 30.64 -17.30
CA GLY A 2 -27.00 30.63 -16.40
C GLY A 2 -26.51 29.24 -16.01
N PHE A 3 -25.54 28.71 -16.77
CA PHE A 3 -24.48 27.72 -16.44
C PHE A 3 -23.82 27.09 -17.69
N ARG A 4 -23.88 27.77 -18.85
CA ARG A 4 -23.11 27.45 -20.05
C ARG A 4 -22.42 28.72 -20.56
N HIS A 5 -21.22 29.05 -20.02
CA HIS A 5 -20.21 29.94 -20.63
C HIS A 5 -19.00 30.15 -19.67
N PHE A 6 -18.15 29.13 -19.47
CA PHE A 6 -16.83 29.34 -18.83
C PHE A 6 -15.71 28.39 -19.28
N PHE A 7 -15.82 27.80 -20.49
CA PHE A 7 -14.81 26.88 -21.04
C PHE A 7 -14.40 27.24 -22.48
N LEU A 8 -14.21 28.54 -22.78
CA LEU A 8 -13.62 29.01 -24.04
C LEU A 8 -12.62 30.16 -23.80
N LYS A 9 -11.43 29.82 -23.26
CA LYS A 9 -10.15 30.52 -23.49
C LYS A 9 -8.98 29.79 -22.79
N LYS A 10 -8.29 28.91 -23.52
CA LYS A 10 -6.97 28.37 -23.11
C LYS A 10 -6.12 27.85 -24.28
N SER A 11 -6.01 28.64 -25.35
CA SER A 11 -5.32 28.28 -26.61
C SER A 11 -3.78 28.20 -26.55
N PHE A 12 -3.19 27.97 -25.36
CA PHE A 12 -1.74 27.85 -25.17
C PHE A 12 -1.31 26.68 -24.25
N TYR A 13 -2.23 25.74 -23.97
CA TYR A 13 -1.95 24.56 -23.12
C TYR A 13 -2.21 23.19 -23.79
N PHE A 14 -2.49 23.16 -25.10
CA PHE A 14 -3.12 22.00 -25.74
C PHE A 14 -2.18 20.92 -26.31
N SER A 15 -0.93 21.21 -26.69
CA SER A 15 -0.10 20.23 -27.43
C SER A 15 0.25 18.95 -26.66
N TYR A 16 0.26 18.99 -25.31
CA TYR A 16 0.50 17.80 -24.48
C TYR A 16 -0.77 17.04 -24.06
N MET A 17 -1.98 17.58 -24.34
CA MET A 17 -3.25 16.97 -23.96
C MET A 17 -3.96 16.28 -25.14
N LYS A 18 -3.72 16.71 -26.39
CA LYS A 18 -4.37 16.14 -27.58
C LYS A 18 -4.09 14.63 -27.79
N GLN A 19 -2.92 14.14 -27.41
CA GLN A 19 -2.53 12.74 -27.64
C GLN A 19 -3.29 11.71 -26.79
N ARG A 20 -3.78 12.09 -25.60
CA ARG A 20 -4.40 11.15 -24.65
C ARG A 20 -5.69 11.72 -24.08
N ILE A 21 -6.81 11.30 -24.66
CA ILE A 21 -8.13 11.85 -24.34
C ILE A 21 -8.98 10.89 -23.49
N THR A 22 -9.85 11.46 -22.66
CA THR A 22 -10.90 10.75 -21.94
C THR A 22 -12.25 11.27 -22.43
N LEU A 23 -13.09 10.36 -22.92
CA LEU A 23 -14.38 10.63 -23.53
C LEU A 23 -15.52 10.32 -22.54
N TYR A 24 -16.40 11.29 -22.36
CA TYR A 24 -17.64 11.17 -21.59
C TYR A 24 -18.88 11.12 -22.50
N SER A 25 -18.78 11.64 -23.73
CA SER A 25 -19.72 11.39 -24.84
C SER A 25 -18.99 11.03 -26.14
N ILE A 26 -19.74 10.51 -27.11
CA ILE A 26 -19.26 10.35 -28.49
C ILE A 26 -19.02 11.72 -29.15
N ASP A 27 -19.80 12.71 -28.76
CA ASP A 27 -19.75 14.07 -29.32
C ASP A 27 -18.41 14.75 -28.99
N ASP A 28 -17.74 14.33 -27.90
CA ASP A 28 -16.39 14.77 -27.56
C ASP A 28 -15.40 14.46 -28.70
N LEU A 29 -15.53 13.30 -29.38
CA LEU A 29 -14.71 12.94 -30.53
C LEU A 29 -15.04 13.76 -31.79
N GLU A 30 -16.26 14.28 -31.93
CA GLU A 30 -16.64 15.08 -33.10
C GLU A 30 -16.09 16.51 -33.04
N THR A 31 -15.77 16.99 -31.84
CA THR A 31 -15.12 18.29 -31.64
C THR A 31 -13.60 18.28 -31.89
N ILE A 32 -13.02 17.13 -32.24
CA ILE A 32 -11.58 17.01 -32.50
C ILE A 32 -11.31 17.15 -34.00
N GLU A 33 -10.50 18.14 -34.35
CA GLU A 33 -10.03 18.36 -35.72
C GLU A 33 -8.85 17.41 -36.04
N ASP A 34 -7.91 17.26 -35.10
CA ASP A 34 -6.65 16.51 -35.28
C ASP A 34 -6.75 15.04 -34.82
N TYR A 35 -7.60 14.23 -35.44
CA TYR A 35 -7.74 12.80 -35.09
C TYR A 35 -6.42 12.02 -35.10
N GLU A 36 -5.50 12.41 -35.98
CA GLU A 36 -4.20 11.74 -36.13
C GLU A 36 -3.24 12.02 -34.98
N GLU A 37 -3.46 13.02 -34.13
CA GLU A 37 -2.63 13.21 -32.93
C GLU A 37 -3.00 12.23 -31.80
N ILE A 38 -4.18 11.60 -31.85
CA ILE A 38 -4.69 10.77 -30.75
C ILE A 38 -3.99 9.40 -30.71
N VAL A 39 -3.20 9.16 -29.65
CA VAL A 39 -2.55 7.86 -29.39
C VAL A 39 -3.26 7.04 -28.30
N CYS A 40 -4.08 7.67 -27.45
CA CYS A 40 -4.83 6.97 -26.40
C CYS A 40 -6.24 7.52 -26.24
N ILE A 41 -7.21 6.62 -26.19
CA ILE A 41 -8.60 6.92 -25.84
C ILE A 41 -9.00 6.11 -24.61
N ARG A 42 -9.58 6.80 -23.63
CA ARG A 42 -10.33 6.21 -22.52
C ARG A 42 -11.78 6.63 -22.66
N THR A 43 -12.73 5.73 -22.56
CA THR A 43 -14.16 6.05 -22.66
C THR A 43 -14.97 5.36 -21.58
N ASN A 44 -15.94 6.10 -21.04
CA ASN A 44 -16.98 5.60 -20.13
C ASN A 44 -18.35 5.55 -20.81
N SER A 45 -18.45 5.97 -22.08
CA SER A 45 -19.72 6.25 -22.74
C SER A 45 -20.22 5.14 -23.67
N TYR A 46 -21.54 5.12 -23.87
CA TYR A 46 -22.33 4.07 -24.49
C TYR A 46 -22.39 4.24 -26.02
N TYR A 47 -21.76 3.35 -26.79
CA TYR A 47 -21.65 3.51 -28.25
C TYR A 47 -22.32 2.39 -29.08
N LYS A 48 -23.65 2.41 -29.17
CA LYS A 48 -24.46 1.48 -29.98
C LYS A 48 -24.49 1.77 -31.50
N SER A 49 -23.46 2.39 -32.08
CA SER A 49 -23.58 2.88 -33.47
C SER A 49 -22.31 2.84 -34.31
N ASN A 50 -22.51 2.70 -35.63
CA ASN A 50 -21.50 2.87 -36.67
C ASN A 50 -20.79 4.24 -36.59
N ARG A 51 -21.44 5.27 -36.01
CA ARG A 51 -20.86 6.61 -35.75
C ARG A 51 -19.55 6.50 -34.98
N PHE A 52 -19.49 5.69 -33.92
CA PHE A 52 -18.23 5.52 -33.16
C PHE A 52 -17.17 4.80 -33.99
N GLY A 53 -17.57 3.78 -34.78
CA GLY A 53 -16.69 3.11 -35.73
C GLY A 53 -16.09 4.05 -36.79
N ASN A 54 -16.87 5.02 -37.27
CA ASN A 54 -16.46 5.99 -38.28
C ASN A 54 -15.60 7.14 -37.73
N LEU A 55 -15.68 7.42 -36.42
CA LEU A 55 -14.83 8.41 -35.74
C LEU A 55 -13.53 7.78 -35.27
N ILE A 56 -13.59 6.57 -34.69
CA ILE A 56 -12.41 5.86 -34.19
C ILE A 56 -11.47 5.45 -35.33
N SER A 57 -12.01 5.13 -36.53
CA SER A 57 -11.19 4.81 -37.72
C SER A 57 -10.31 5.98 -38.21
N LYS A 58 -10.70 7.23 -37.92
CA LYS A 58 -9.88 8.42 -38.21
C LYS A 58 -8.68 8.55 -37.27
N CYS A 59 -8.71 7.90 -36.11
CA CYS A 59 -7.64 7.91 -35.12
C CYS A 59 -6.53 6.93 -35.56
N THR A 60 -5.91 7.18 -36.72
CA THR A 60 -4.94 6.27 -37.37
C THR A 60 -3.72 5.96 -36.51
N ASN A 61 -3.36 6.87 -35.61
CA ASN A 61 -2.26 6.73 -34.66
C ASN A 61 -2.67 6.15 -33.29
N LEU A 62 -3.90 5.65 -33.12
CA LEU A 62 -4.38 5.11 -31.85
C LEU A 62 -3.61 3.84 -31.44
N GLU A 63 -2.86 3.94 -30.34
CA GLU A 63 -2.05 2.87 -29.73
C GLU A 63 -2.80 2.15 -28.61
N GLU A 64 -3.56 2.89 -27.80
CA GLU A 64 -4.28 2.40 -26.62
C GLU A 64 -5.77 2.78 -26.64
N LEU A 65 -6.66 1.79 -26.49
CA LEU A 65 -8.10 1.97 -26.37
C LEU A 65 -8.64 1.28 -25.11
N TYR A 66 -9.24 2.07 -24.21
CA TYR A 66 -9.84 1.58 -22.95
C TYR A 66 -11.34 1.92 -22.87
N PHE A 67 -12.18 0.91 -22.68
CA PHE A 67 -13.56 1.05 -22.25
C PHE A 67 -13.59 0.76 -20.74
N LEU A 68 -13.73 1.81 -19.91
CA LEU A 68 -13.48 1.74 -18.47
C LEU A 68 -14.72 1.38 -17.64
N GLU A 69 -15.88 1.78 -18.13
CA GLU A 69 -17.22 1.59 -17.54
C GLU A 69 -18.14 1.13 -18.66
N SER A 70 -18.79 -0.03 -18.49
CA SER A 70 -19.74 -0.52 -19.48
C SER A 70 -20.87 -1.37 -18.88
N TYR A 71 -20.73 -2.71 -18.84
CA TYR A 71 -21.87 -3.63 -18.69
C TYR A 71 -22.85 -3.48 -19.87
N PHE A 72 -22.29 -3.42 -21.09
CA PHE A 72 -23.00 -3.11 -22.32
C PHE A 72 -23.22 -4.38 -23.17
N ASN A 73 -24.47 -4.70 -23.50
CA ASN A 73 -24.81 -5.63 -24.57
C ASN A 73 -24.59 -4.94 -25.94
N VAL A 74 -23.33 -4.62 -26.27
CA VAL A 74 -22.95 -3.78 -27.43
C VAL A 74 -21.63 -4.24 -28.03
N THR A 75 -21.67 -4.64 -29.30
CA THR A 75 -20.51 -5.09 -30.07
C THR A 75 -19.52 -3.95 -30.34
N ILE A 76 -18.22 -4.20 -30.16
CA ILE A 76 -17.16 -3.27 -30.59
C ILE A 76 -17.17 -3.16 -32.13
N PRO A 77 -17.19 -1.94 -32.72
CA PRO A 77 -17.19 -1.77 -34.18
C PRO A 77 -15.99 -2.42 -34.88
N LYS A 78 -16.23 -3.09 -36.02
CA LYS A 78 -15.18 -3.73 -36.85
C LYS A 78 -14.05 -2.79 -37.27
N ALA A 79 -14.31 -1.48 -37.33
CA ALA A 79 -13.29 -0.46 -37.60
C ALA A 79 -12.09 -0.53 -36.64
N ILE A 80 -12.31 -0.91 -35.36
CA ILE A 80 -11.24 -1.05 -34.37
C ILE A 80 -10.28 -2.19 -34.73
N LEU A 81 -10.77 -3.25 -35.38
CA LEU A 81 -9.96 -4.38 -35.85
C LEU A 81 -8.95 -4.01 -36.94
N GLN A 82 -9.10 -2.83 -37.54
CA GLN A 82 -8.28 -2.33 -38.65
C GLN A 82 -7.35 -1.18 -38.24
N LEU A 83 -7.30 -0.82 -36.95
CA LEU A 83 -6.43 0.26 -36.45
C LEU A 83 -4.96 -0.17 -36.49
N PRO A 84 -4.09 0.50 -37.26
CA PRO A 84 -2.78 -0.04 -37.59
C PRO A 84 -1.79 0.01 -36.43
N LYS A 85 -1.95 0.93 -35.47
CA LYS A 85 -1.04 1.07 -34.31
C LYS A 85 -1.59 0.47 -33.01
N LEU A 86 -2.82 -0.04 -33.00
CA LEU A 86 -3.48 -0.46 -31.76
C LEU A 86 -2.78 -1.68 -31.15
N HIS A 87 -2.05 -1.44 -30.06
CA HIS A 87 -1.32 -2.48 -29.31
C HIS A 87 -1.91 -2.77 -27.94
N THR A 88 -2.83 -1.93 -27.45
CA THR A 88 -3.52 -2.13 -26.18
C THR A 88 -5.02 -1.93 -26.35
N LEU A 89 -5.80 -2.99 -26.10
CA LEU A 89 -7.25 -2.96 -26.10
C LEU A 89 -7.76 -3.52 -24.77
N VAL A 90 -8.48 -2.72 -24.00
CA VAL A 90 -9.06 -3.11 -22.71
C VAL A 90 -10.52 -2.74 -22.70
N PHE A 91 -11.39 -3.69 -22.34
CA PHE A 91 -12.81 -3.47 -22.16
C PHE A 91 -13.34 -4.27 -20.98
N LYS A 92 -14.49 -3.81 -20.44
CA LYS A 92 -15.12 -4.41 -19.27
C LYS A 92 -16.57 -4.75 -19.53
N GLY A 93 -17.02 -5.97 -19.24
CA GLY A 93 -18.45 -6.33 -19.32
C GLY A 93 -19.11 -5.96 -20.65
N VAL A 94 -18.50 -6.36 -21.77
CA VAL A 94 -19.12 -6.36 -23.10
C VAL A 94 -19.71 -7.76 -23.35
N ASP A 95 -20.59 -7.92 -24.33
CA ASP A 95 -20.97 -9.26 -24.80
C ASP A 95 -19.76 -9.95 -25.45
N PHE A 96 -19.27 -10.99 -24.78
CA PHE A 96 -17.96 -11.62 -25.01
C PHE A 96 -17.89 -12.30 -26.38
N ASP A 97 -19.01 -12.88 -26.83
CA ASP A 97 -19.02 -13.86 -27.92
C ASP A 97 -18.97 -13.24 -29.33
N GLN A 98 -19.26 -11.94 -29.49
CA GLN A 98 -19.33 -11.31 -30.83
C GLN A 98 -18.01 -10.73 -31.34
N ILE A 99 -17.12 -10.29 -30.46
CA ILE A 99 -15.88 -9.56 -30.85
C ILE A 99 -14.71 -10.54 -30.97
N LEU A 100 -14.65 -11.47 -30.03
CA LEU A 100 -13.55 -12.39 -29.85
C LEU A 100 -13.28 -13.29 -31.07
N PRO A 101 -14.27 -13.82 -31.81
CA PRO A 101 -14.00 -14.55 -33.04
C PRO A 101 -13.15 -13.79 -34.08
N SER A 102 -13.17 -12.44 -34.07
CA SER A 102 -12.37 -11.61 -34.97
C SER A 102 -11.15 -10.92 -34.31
N ILE A 103 -10.87 -11.16 -33.03
CA ILE A 103 -9.79 -10.47 -32.30
C ILE A 103 -8.41 -10.68 -32.96
N GLY A 104 -8.21 -11.86 -33.56
CA GLY A 104 -6.99 -12.25 -34.29
C GLY A 104 -6.61 -11.31 -35.45
N GLN A 105 -7.50 -10.43 -35.90
CA GLN A 105 -7.19 -9.40 -36.91
C GLN A 105 -6.25 -8.30 -36.36
N LEU A 106 -6.22 -8.06 -35.04
CA LEU A 106 -5.39 -7.04 -34.41
C LEU A 106 -3.92 -7.49 -34.31
N LYS A 107 -3.21 -7.57 -35.45
CA LYS A 107 -1.86 -8.13 -35.53
C LYS A 107 -0.80 -7.42 -34.67
N ASN A 108 -1.05 -6.16 -34.28
CA ASN A 108 -0.16 -5.40 -33.40
C ASN A 108 -0.50 -5.47 -31.90
N LEU A 109 -1.55 -6.23 -31.51
CA LEU A 109 -2.02 -6.30 -30.13
C LEU A 109 -1.02 -7.00 -29.19
N LYS A 110 -0.54 -6.26 -28.20
CA LYS A 110 0.36 -6.73 -27.13
C LYS A 110 -0.37 -6.92 -25.80
N THR A 111 -1.44 -6.17 -25.56
CA THR A 111 -2.22 -6.21 -24.32
C THR A 111 -3.71 -6.29 -24.60
N LEU A 112 -4.34 -7.36 -24.14
CA LEU A 112 -5.79 -7.57 -24.18
C LEU A 112 -6.35 -7.64 -22.76
N GLY A 113 -7.29 -6.76 -22.42
CA GLY A 113 -8.03 -6.79 -21.16
C GLY A 113 -9.50 -7.12 -21.36
N LEU A 114 -9.95 -8.23 -20.77
CA LEU A 114 -11.30 -8.78 -20.84
C LEU A 114 -11.93 -8.78 -19.44
N GLN A 115 -11.85 -7.68 -18.71
CA GLN A 115 -12.21 -7.65 -17.28
C GLN A 115 -13.73 -7.76 -17.07
N GLU A 116 -14.20 -8.33 -15.96
CA GLU A 116 -15.63 -8.36 -15.58
C GLU A 116 -16.59 -9.08 -16.57
N HIS A 117 -16.09 -9.95 -17.46
CA HIS A 117 -16.91 -10.75 -18.39
C HIS A 117 -17.38 -12.10 -17.79
N PHE A 118 -18.44 -12.68 -18.36
CA PHE A 118 -18.66 -14.13 -18.31
C PHE A 118 -18.02 -14.77 -19.56
N ILE A 119 -17.28 -15.85 -19.35
CA ILE A 119 -16.42 -16.47 -20.37
C ILE A 119 -16.82 -17.94 -20.51
N ALA A 120 -17.50 -18.27 -21.61
CA ALA A 120 -17.92 -19.65 -21.93
C ALA A 120 -16.78 -20.48 -22.55
N ASN A 121 -16.04 -19.90 -23.50
CA ASN A 121 -14.80 -20.46 -24.05
C ASN A 121 -13.92 -19.35 -24.66
N PHE A 122 -12.61 -19.56 -24.83
CA PHE A 122 -11.80 -18.65 -25.66
C PHE A 122 -11.95 -19.00 -27.15
N PRO A 123 -11.93 -18.01 -28.07
CA PRO A 123 -11.92 -18.27 -29.51
C PRO A 123 -10.54 -18.78 -29.96
N SER A 124 -10.48 -19.57 -31.03
CA SER A 124 -9.20 -19.97 -31.65
C SER A 124 -8.36 -18.77 -32.11
N SER A 125 -9.02 -17.70 -32.54
CA SER A 125 -8.42 -16.44 -32.99
C SER A 125 -7.56 -15.73 -31.92
N LEU A 126 -7.67 -16.10 -30.65
CA LEU A 126 -6.79 -15.60 -29.59
C LEU A 126 -5.32 -16.07 -29.78
N VAL A 127 -5.12 -17.22 -30.42
CA VAL A 127 -3.78 -17.76 -30.78
C VAL A 127 -3.21 -17.08 -32.04
N GLU A 128 -4.06 -16.47 -32.86
CA GLU A 128 -3.66 -15.78 -34.10
C GLU A 128 -3.06 -14.38 -33.87
N LEU A 129 -2.98 -13.94 -32.61
CA LEU A 129 -2.38 -12.67 -32.18
C LEU A 129 -0.86 -12.82 -32.00
N PRO A 130 -0.03 -12.41 -32.97
CA PRO A 130 1.39 -12.79 -33.02
C PRO A 130 2.27 -12.04 -32.03
N LEU A 131 1.74 -11.04 -31.31
CA LEU A 131 2.46 -10.19 -30.37
C LEU A 131 1.82 -10.14 -28.96
N LEU A 132 0.81 -10.96 -28.67
CA LEU A 132 0.07 -10.87 -27.40
C LEU A 132 0.96 -11.28 -26.22
N GLU A 133 1.41 -10.33 -25.42
CA GLU A 133 2.24 -10.56 -24.23
C GLU A 133 1.44 -10.54 -22.93
N GLU A 134 0.32 -9.82 -22.89
CA GLU A 134 -0.47 -9.55 -21.69
C GLU A 134 -1.95 -9.88 -21.89
N LEU A 135 -2.48 -10.81 -21.09
CA LEU A 135 -3.90 -11.13 -21.02
C LEU A 135 -4.45 -10.83 -19.61
N ASP A 136 -5.33 -9.83 -19.51
CA ASP A 136 -5.93 -9.40 -18.25
C ASP A 136 -7.39 -9.85 -18.13
N LEU A 137 -7.65 -10.82 -17.25
CA LEU A 137 -8.94 -11.44 -16.98
C LEU A 137 -9.42 -11.12 -15.55
N ASN A 138 -9.03 -9.97 -14.99
CA ASN A 138 -9.43 -9.55 -13.64
C ASN A 138 -10.97 -9.49 -13.50
N HIS A 139 -11.49 -9.94 -12.35
CA HIS A 139 -12.93 -9.99 -12.04
C HIS A 139 -13.82 -10.81 -13.01
N THR A 140 -13.26 -11.62 -13.90
CA THR A 140 -14.04 -12.47 -14.82
C THR A 140 -14.74 -13.62 -14.10
N LYS A 141 -15.74 -14.21 -14.75
CA LYS A 141 -16.38 -15.47 -14.38
C LYS A 141 -16.19 -16.44 -15.55
N PHE A 142 -15.90 -17.70 -15.26
CA PHE A 142 -15.81 -18.75 -16.27
C PHE A 142 -17.00 -19.69 -16.15
N ASP A 143 -17.40 -20.30 -17.26
CA ASP A 143 -18.31 -21.43 -17.21
C ASP A 143 -17.75 -22.57 -16.34
N LYS A 144 -18.64 -23.34 -15.70
CA LYS A 144 -18.27 -24.47 -14.83
C LYS A 144 -17.45 -25.52 -15.59
N ASN A 145 -17.70 -25.68 -16.89
CA ASN A 145 -17.08 -26.64 -17.78
C ASN A 145 -16.07 -25.97 -18.74
N PHE A 146 -15.57 -24.77 -18.42
CA PHE A 146 -14.65 -24.03 -19.28
C PHE A 146 -13.35 -24.82 -19.57
N GLN A 147 -13.10 -25.14 -20.84
CA GLN A 147 -11.93 -25.92 -21.31
C GLN A 147 -10.86 -25.06 -22.01
N GLY A 148 -11.11 -23.76 -22.23
CA GLY A 148 -10.20 -22.86 -22.96
C GLY A 148 -8.81 -22.65 -22.33
N TRP A 149 -8.55 -23.17 -21.12
CA TRP A 149 -7.24 -23.11 -20.48
C TRP A 149 -6.14 -23.78 -21.28
N LEU A 150 -6.45 -24.84 -22.06
CA LEU A 150 -5.46 -25.48 -22.92
C LEU A 150 -4.94 -24.52 -23.98
N LEU A 151 -5.83 -23.74 -24.60
CA LEU A 151 -5.54 -22.81 -25.69
C LEU A 151 -4.48 -21.76 -25.31
N LEU A 152 -4.48 -21.33 -24.04
CA LEU A 152 -3.48 -20.37 -23.57
C LEU A 152 -2.05 -20.90 -23.67
N ASN A 153 -1.83 -22.22 -23.64
CA ASN A 153 -0.50 -22.81 -23.85
C ASN A 153 0.03 -22.59 -25.28
N ASP A 154 -0.83 -22.28 -26.25
CA ASP A 154 -0.46 -22.07 -27.65
C ASP A 154 -0.13 -20.62 -27.99
N ILE A 155 -0.50 -19.68 -27.12
CA ILE A 155 -0.09 -18.27 -27.19
C ILE A 155 1.35 -18.13 -26.70
N LYS A 156 2.33 -18.58 -27.50
CA LYS A 156 3.75 -18.66 -27.07
C LYS A 156 4.34 -17.29 -26.69
N THR A 157 3.74 -16.18 -27.10
CA THR A 157 4.15 -14.81 -26.73
C THR A 157 3.69 -14.37 -25.35
N LEU A 158 2.73 -15.07 -24.73
CA LEU A 158 2.10 -14.66 -23.47
C LEU A 158 3.09 -14.72 -22.29
N LYS A 159 3.29 -13.57 -21.65
CA LYS A 159 4.24 -13.37 -20.55
C LYS A 159 3.54 -12.94 -19.26
N TYR A 160 2.33 -12.39 -19.34
CA TYR A 160 1.52 -12.03 -18.19
C TYR A 160 0.08 -12.51 -18.33
N LEU A 161 -0.37 -13.24 -17.31
CA LEU A 161 -1.76 -13.63 -17.14
C LEU A 161 -2.29 -13.10 -15.80
N ASN A 162 -3.33 -12.26 -15.88
CA ASN A 162 -4.05 -11.78 -14.71
C ASN A 162 -5.37 -12.52 -14.53
N LEU A 163 -5.51 -13.21 -13.40
CA LEU A 163 -6.74 -13.85 -12.93
C LEU A 163 -7.10 -13.34 -11.53
N LEU A 164 -6.59 -12.18 -11.11
CA LEU A 164 -6.99 -11.57 -9.83
C LEU A 164 -8.52 -11.42 -9.79
N ASN A 165 -9.12 -11.73 -8.65
CA ASN A 165 -10.57 -11.67 -8.42
C ASN A 165 -11.45 -12.51 -9.38
N ALA A 166 -10.86 -13.32 -10.27
CA ALA A 166 -11.62 -14.19 -11.16
C ALA A 166 -12.36 -15.28 -10.38
N LYS A 167 -13.62 -15.57 -10.77
CA LYS A 167 -14.42 -16.66 -10.21
C LYS A 167 -14.09 -17.97 -10.89
N LEU A 168 -13.01 -18.60 -10.43
CA LEU A 168 -12.59 -19.94 -10.83
C LEU A 168 -13.24 -21.01 -9.95
N ALA A 169 -13.74 -22.09 -10.55
CA ALA A 169 -14.21 -23.26 -9.80
C ALA A 169 -13.03 -24.01 -9.16
N THR A 170 -12.01 -24.28 -9.97
CA THR A 170 -10.74 -24.95 -9.62
C THR A 170 -9.55 -24.16 -10.18
N PHE A 171 -8.34 -24.47 -9.75
CA PHE A 171 -7.15 -23.98 -10.46
C PHE A 171 -7.01 -24.73 -11.80
N PRO A 172 -6.82 -24.04 -12.93
CA PRO A 172 -6.60 -24.67 -14.24
C PRO A 172 -5.21 -25.29 -14.35
N VAL A 173 -5.13 -26.60 -14.11
CA VAL A 173 -3.87 -27.37 -14.10
C VAL A 173 -3.14 -27.32 -15.46
N GLU A 174 -3.88 -27.08 -16.54
CA GLU A 174 -3.36 -26.99 -17.90
C GLU A 174 -2.40 -25.82 -18.09
N LEU A 175 -2.54 -24.74 -17.30
CA LEU A 175 -1.60 -23.61 -17.31
C LEU A 175 -0.20 -23.99 -16.82
N THR A 176 -0.04 -25.11 -16.10
CA THR A 176 1.29 -25.58 -15.66
C THR A 176 2.19 -26.01 -16.82
N LYS A 177 1.62 -26.20 -18.02
CA LYS A 177 2.37 -26.49 -19.25
C LYS A 177 2.89 -25.24 -19.97
N HIS A 178 2.50 -24.04 -19.52
CA HIS A 178 2.84 -22.80 -20.21
C HIS A 178 4.27 -22.35 -19.93
N LYS A 179 5.14 -22.41 -20.95
CA LYS A 179 6.59 -22.24 -20.78
C LYS A 179 7.09 -20.80 -20.65
N ASN A 180 6.37 -19.82 -21.18
CA ASN A 180 6.89 -18.45 -21.34
C ASN A 180 6.33 -17.41 -20.35
N LEU A 181 5.44 -17.81 -19.42
CA LEU A 181 4.85 -16.90 -18.44
C LEU A 181 5.91 -16.36 -17.47
N GLN A 182 5.97 -15.03 -17.37
CA GLN A 182 6.87 -14.27 -16.51
C GLN A 182 6.17 -13.86 -15.21
N ILE A 183 4.91 -13.44 -15.33
CA ILE A 183 4.06 -12.93 -14.24
C ILE A 183 2.73 -13.69 -14.26
N LEU A 184 2.40 -14.36 -13.16
CA LEU A 184 1.08 -14.97 -12.96
C LEU A 184 0.42 -14.38 -11.71
N ALA A 185 -0.80 -13.87 -11.85
CA ALA A 185 -1.59 -13.34 -10.75
C ALA A 185 -2.92 -14.09 -10.62
N LEU A 186 -3.20 -14.65 -9.44
CA LEU A 186 -4.34 -15.55 -9.18
C LEU A 186 -5.13 -15.12 -7.94
N PRO A 187 -6.40 -15.51 -7.77
CA PRO A 187 -7.12 -15.30 -6.51
C PRO A 187 -6.42 -16.06 -5.37
N LYS A 188 -6.40 -15.49 -4.15
CA LYS A 188 -5.61 -16.04 -3.01
C LYS A 188 -5.89 -17.53 -2.74
N LYS A 189 -7.14 -17.97 -2.88
CA LYS A 189 -7.55 -19.38 -2.76
C LYS A 189 -6.76 -20.29 -3.72
N HIS A 190 -6.64 -19.89 -4.98
CA HIS A 190 -5.97 -20.69 -6.02
C HIS A 190 -4.45 -20.54 -5.99
N TYR A 191 -3.92 -19.38 -5.58
CA TYR A 191 -2.49 -19.23 -5.23
C TYR A 191 -2.05 -20.27 -4.18
N ASN A 192 -2.79 -20.38 -3.07
CA ASN A 192 -2.51 -21.37 -2.03
C ASN A 192 -2.62 -22.83 -2.53
N GLN A 193 -3.61 -23.11 -3.38
CA GLN A 193 -3.77 -24.44 -4.00
C GLN A 193 -2.62 -24.77 -4.95
N LEU A 194 -2.17 -23.78 -5.74
CA LEU A 194 -1.11 -23.94 -6.73
C LEU A 194 0.23 -24.27 -6.06
N ILE A 195 0.62 -23.52 -5.03
CA ILE A 195 1.84 -23.79 -4.25
C ILE A 195 1.80 -25.18 -3.63
N LYS A 196 0.65 -25.60 -3.07
CA LYS A 196 0.52 -26.92 -2.43
C LYS A 196 0.56 -28.08 -3.43
N LYS A 197 0.01 -27.91 -4.64
CA LYS A 197 -0.16 -29.02 -5.62
C LYS A 197 0.90 -29.05 -6.73
N HIS A 198 1.49 -27.92 -7.09
CA HIS A 198 2.46 -27.80 -8.18
C HIS A 198 3.62 -26.86 -7.81
N PRO A 199 4.40 -27.16 -6.74
CA PRO A 199 5.49 -26.29 -6.29
C PRO A 199 6.56 -26.07 -7.36
N ALA A 200 6.92 -27.11 -8.13
CA ALA A 200 7.90 -27.00 -9.22
C ALA A 200 7.52 -25.96 -10.29
N PHE A 201 6.22 -25.82 -10.61
CA PHE A 201 5.74 -24.77 -11.52
C PHE A 201 5.87 -23.38 -10.88
N CYS A 202 5.57 -23.24 -9.58
CA CYS A 202 5.75 -21.98 -8.84
C CYS A 202 7.22 -21.55 -8.78
N GLU A 203 8.15 -22.51 -8.74
CA GLU A 203 9.59 -22.24 -8.77
C GLU A 203 10.07 -21.77 -10.15
N GLN A 204 9.49 -22.30 -11.24
CA GLN A 204 9.78 -21.89 -12.61
C GLN A 204 9.21 -20.50 -12.95
N ILE A 205 7.99 -20.18 -12.52
CA ILE A 205 7.36 -18.87 -12.79
C ILE A 205 8.19 -17.73 -12.15
N PRO A 206 8.76 -16.78 -12.92
CA PRO A 206 9.68 -15.75 -12.40
C PRO A 206 9.07 -14.84 -11.33
N TYR A 207 7.76 -14.55 -11.42
CA TYR A 207 6.99 -13.90 -10.35
C TYR A 207 5.55 -14.42 -10.28
N LEU A 208 5.16 -14.87 -9.08
CA LEU A 208 3.81 -15.31 -8.74
C LEU A 208 3.26 -14.37 -7.66
N TYR A 209 2.15 -13.68 -7.94
CA TYR A 209 1.60 -12.63 -7.08
C TYR A 209 1.25 -13.13 -5.66
N SER A 210 1.91 -12.60 -4.62
CA SER A 210 1.92 -13.21 -3.28
C SER A 210 0.79 -12.77 -2.33
N HIS A 211 -0.04 -11.80 -2.75
CA HIS A 211 -1.12 -11.20 -1.94
C HIS A 211 -0.64 -10.41 -0.70
N SER A 212 0.61 -9.96 -0.68
CA SER A 212 1.13 -9.03 0.33
C SER A 212 0.35 -7.70 0.35
N VAL A 213 0.54 -6.92 1.41
CA VAL A 213 -0.16 -5.63 1.60
C VAL A 213 0.26 -4.61 0.53
N LEU A 214 1.55 -4.59 0.17
CA LEU A 214 2.10 -3.64 -0.80
C LEU A 214 1.71 -4.00 -2.24
N GLU A 215 1.76 -5.28 -2.61
CA GLU A 215 1.28 -5.73 -3.92
C GLU A 215 -0.18 -5.33 -4.15
N LYS A 216 -1.07 -5.57 -3.19
CA LYS A 216 -2.49 -5.19 -3.27
C LYS A 216 -2.72 -3.68 -3.44
N LYS A 217 -1.80 -2.85 -2.92
CA LYS A 217 -1.87 -1.39 -3.02
C LYS A 217 -1.31 -0.88 -4.34
N TYR A 218 -0.29 -1.55 -4.90
CA TYR A 218 0.58 -0.94 -5.91
C TYR A 218 0.82 -1.73 -7.19
N PHE A 219 0.48 -3.02 -7.25
CA PHE A 219 0.80 -3.89 -8.40
C PHE A 219 0.29 -3.33 -9.74
N TYR A 220 -0.97 -2.87 -9.81
CA TYR A 220 -1.51 -2.27 -11.04
C TYR A 220 -0.87 -0.93 -11.41
N ASN A 221 -0.52 -0.10 -10.42
CA ASN A 221 0.19 1.15 -10.66
C ASN A 221 1.60 0.85 -11.22
N LEU A 222 2.32 -0.08 -10.59
CA LEU A 222 3.63 -0.53 -11.04
C LEU A 222 3.57 -1.11 -12.46
N LEU A 223 2.58 -1.97 -12.76
CA LEU A 223 2.39 -2.53 -14.09
C LEU A 223 2.11 -1.45 -15.14
N ASN A 224 1.30 -0.45 -14.82
CA ASN A 224 1.05 0.69 -15.72
C ASN A 224 2.28 1.57 -15.92
N ILE A 225 3.12 1.75 -14.90
CA ILE A 225 4.43 2.41 -15.04
C ILE A 225 5.35 1.57 -15.96
N CYS A 226 5.39 0.25 -15.79
CA CYS A 226 6.17 -0.65 -16.64
C CYS A 226 5.76 -0.60 -18.12
N ARG A 227 4.44 -0.59 -18.39
CA ARG A 227 3.89 -0.39 -19.73
C ARG A 227 4.29 0.97 -20.30
N LYS A 228 4.02 2.07 -19.57
CA LYS A 228 4.30 3.44 -20.03
C LYS A 228 5.78 3.71 -20.35
N ASN A 229 6.70 3.05 -19.65
CA ASN A 229 8.14 3.20 -19.88
C ASN A 229 8.74 2.08 -20.74
N ASN A 230 7.91 1.22 -21.37
CA ASN A 230 8.33 0.10 -22.21
C ASN A 230 9.41 -0.79 -21.57
N PHE A 231 9.31 -1.05 -20.27
CA PHE A 231 10.27 -1.92 -19.59
C PHE A 231 10.18 -3.35 -20.10
N ASP A 232 11.34 -3.98 -20.27
CA ASP A 232 11.47 -5.38 -20.61
C ASP A 232 10.98 -6.28 -19.46
N TRP A 233 10.66 -7.53 -19.79
CA TRP A 233 10.07 -8.46 -18.85
C TRP A 233 10.99 -8.88 -17.71
N SER A 234 12.32 -8.89 -17.90
CA SER A 234 13.26 -9.19 -16.82
C SER A 234 13.22 -8.10 -15.75
N PHE A 235 13.24 -6.83 -16.18
CA PHE A 235 13.17 -5.70 -15.27
C PHE A 235 11.79 -5.58 -14.60
N ARG A 236 10.69 -5.86 -15.32
CA ARG A 236 9.34 -5.96 -14.71
C ARG A 236 9.30 -6.97 -13.56
N VAL A 237 9.82 -8.17 -13.79
CA VAL A 237 9.84 -9.25 -12.78
C VAL A 237 10.66 -8.85 -11.54
N ILE A 238 11.77 -8.12 -11.72
CA ILE A 238 12.58 -7.59 -10.61
C ILE A 238 11.79 -6.57 -9.80
N LEU A 239 11.13 -5.61 -10.46
CA LEU A 239 10.29 -4.61 -9.78
C LEU A 239 9.14 -5.25 -8.98
N MET A 240 8.53 -6.31 -9.52
CA MET A 240 7.45 -7.05 -8.84
C MET A 240 7.96 -7.89 -7.66
N ASN A 241 9.10 -8.58 -7.80
CA ASN A 241 9.70 -9.32 -6.68
C ASN A 241 10.23 -8.38 -5.58
N LEU A 242 10.72 -7.19 -5.93
CA LEU A 242 11.03 -6.12 -4.96
C LEU A 242 9.76 -5.64 -4.23
N LEU A 243 8.65 -5.44 -4.93
CA LEU A 243 7.38 -5.04 -4.31
C LEU A 243 6.83 -6.10 -3.32
N ALA A 244 7.18 -7.37 -3.55
CA ALA A 244 6.74 -8.54 -2.77
C ALA A 244 7.77 -9.05 -1.74
N ASP A 245 8.91 -8.38 -1.57
CA ASP A 245 10.02 -8.81 -0.68
C ASP A 245 10.58 -10.21 -0.97
N ASN A 246 10.53 -10.66 -2.23
CA ASN A 246 10.92 -12.01 -2.62
C ASN A 246 12.41 -12.14 -2.96
N ALA A 247 13.25 -12.04 -1.93
CA ALA A 247 14.70 -12.17 -2.04
C ALA A 247 15.13 -13.43 -2.83
N SER A 248 14.53 -14.60 -2.54
CA SER A 248 14.88 -15.88 -3.18
C SER A 248 14.66 -15.94 -4.70
N LYS A 249 13.80 -15.07 -5.26
CA LYS A 249 13.62 -14.91 -6.72
C LYS A 249 14.59 -13.86 -7.26
N LEU A 250 14.75 -12.74 -6.56
CA LEU A 250 15.77 -11.73 -6.91
C LEU A 250 17.18 -12.35 -6.94
N ASP A 251 17.47 -13.29 -6.06
CA ASP A 251 18.77 -13.98 -5.97
C ASP A 251 19.12 -14.73 -7.26
N ARG A 252 18.11 -15.26 -7.95
CA ARG A 252 18.25 -16.01 -9.22
C ARG A 252 18.07 -15.14 -10.47
N LEU A 253 17.36 -14.01 -10.36
CA LEU A 253 16.85 -13.27 -11.52
C LEU A 253 17.45 -11.86 -11.70
N ALA A 254 18.02 -11.26 -10.65
CA ALA A 254 18.43 -9.85 -10.66
C ALA A 254 19.95 -9.67 -10.63
N THR A 255 20.48 -8.86 -11.56
CA THR A 255 21.86 -8.35 -11.47
C THR A 255 21.96 -7.11 -10.58
N LYS A 256 23.20 -6.77 -10.18
CA LYS A 256 23.50 -5.54 -9.41
C LYS A 256 23.06 -4.29 -10.18
N GLU A 257 23.29 -4.23 -11.49
CA GLU A 257 22.89 -3.14 -12.38
C GLU A 257 21.38 -2.98 -12.43
N GLN A 258 20.63 -4.08 -12.59
CA GLN A 258 19.17 -4.01 -12.65
C GLN A 258 18.56 -3.51 -11.34
N ILE A 259 19.07 -3.95 -10.18
CA ILE A 259 18.63 -3.45 -8.88
C ILE A 259 18.95 -1.96 -8.71
N LEU A 260 20.14 -1.51 -9.11
CA LEU A 260 20.54 -0.10 -9.00
C LEU A 260 19.81 0.80 -10.01
N LYS A 261 19.48 0.31 -11.21
CA LYS A 261 18.69 0.99 -12.24
C LYS A 261 17.31 1.43 -11.75
N VAL A 262 16.74 0.75 -10.75
CA VAL A 262 15.50 1.16 -10.07
C VAL A 262 15.60 2.58 -9.51
N THR A 263 16.80 3.04 -9.12
CA THR A 263 17.00 4.40 -8.57
C THR A 263 16.78 5.52 -9.59
N ASP A 264 16.99 5.25 -10.88
CA ASP A 264 16.81 6.23 -11.97
C ASP A 264 15.39 6.27 -12.54
N VAL A 265 14.58 5.27 -12.25
CA VAL A 265 13.18 5.30 -12.65
C VAL A 265 12.38 6.14 -11.66
N LYS A 266 11.50 7.00 -12.20
CA LYS A 266 10.47 7.70 -11.44
C LYS A 266 9.35 6.75 -10.98
N LEU A 267 9.71 5.84 -10.07
CA LEU A 267 8.86 4.84 -9.42
C LEU A 267 8.35 5.30 -8.04
N LEU A 268 7.55 4.42 -7.42
CA LEU A 268 7.23 4.50 -6.00
C LEU A 268 8.52 4.46 -5.17
N GLU A 269 8.72 5.48 -4.33
CA GLU A 269 9.85 5.59 -3.38
C GLU A 269 10.08 4.32 -2.55
N THR A 270 8.99 3.65 -2.16
CA THR A 270 8.97 2.35 -1.47
C THR A 270 9.80 1.28 -2.20
N ILE A 271 9.71 1.20 -3.54
CA ILE A 271 10.43 0.21 -4.35
C ILE A 271 11.91 0.59 -4.46
N ARG A 272 12.23 1.88 -4.60
CA ARG A 272 13.62 2.38 -4.57
C ARG A 272 14.32 2.02 -3.26
N LEU A 273 13.65 2.24 -2.12
CA LEU A 273 14.21 1.92 -0.80
C LEU A 273 14.49 0.41 -0.67
N LYS A 274 13.53 -0.44 -1.05
CA LYS A 274 13.71 -1.90 -1.08
C LYS A 274 14.85 -2.34 -2.01
N ALA A 275 15.02 -1.68 -3.17
CA ALA A 275 16.12 -1.97 -4.08
C ALA A 275 17.49 -1.66 -3.46
N LEU A 276 17.64 -0.51 -2.79
CA LEU A 276 18.88 -0.14 -2.10
C LEU A 276 19.14 -1.03 -0.87
N GLU A 277 18.10 -1.39 -0.12
CA GLU A 277 18.20 -2.32 1.02
C GLU A 277 18.65 -3.71 0.56
N TYR A 278 18.01 -4.27 -0.46
CA TYR A 278 18.40 -5.55 -1.06
C TYR A 278 19.82 -5.50 -1.63
N TYR A 279 20.19 -4.42 -2.34
CA TYR A 279 21.55 -4.21 -2.83
C TYR A 279 22.57 -4.21 -1.70
N ASN A 280 22.32 -3.46 -0.62
CA ASN A 280 23.22 -3.38 0.52
C ASN A 280 23.40 -4.75 1.19
N ASN A 281 22.31 -5.47 1.42
CA ASN A 281 22.32 -6.77 2.09
C ASN A 281 23.06 -7.85 1.29
N ARG A 282 23.02 -7.78 -0.06
CA ARG A 282 23.62 -8.79 -0.94
C ARG A 282 25.01 -8.45 -1.48
N TRP A 283 25.28 -7.19 -1.80
CA TRP A 283 26.52 -6.74 -2.44
C TRP A 283 27.19 -5.55 -1.75
N GLY A 284 26.45 -4.70 -1.05
CA GLY A 284 27.02 -3.49 -0.42
C GLY A 284 27.87 -3.73 0.83
N LYS A 285 27.77 -4.91 1.46
CA LYS A 285 28.67 -5.32 2.55
C LYS A 285 30.05 -5.71 2.03
N ASN A 286 30.87 -4.72 1.67
CA ASN A 286 32.32 -4.93 1.48
C ASN A 286 33.09 -4.51 2.75
N PRO A 287 33.48 -5.44 3.64
CA PRO A 287 34.20 -5.11 4.87
C PRO A 287 35.60 -4.51 4.65
N LEU A 288 36.14 -4.58 3.43
CA LEU A 288 37.46 -4.03 3.08
C LEU A 288 37.45 -2.51 2.89
N THR A 289 36.30 -1.88 2.65
CA THR A 289 36.17 -0.44 2.45
C THR A 289 35.06 0.15 3.34
N PRO A 290 35.27 0.22 4.67
CA PRO A 290 34.33 0.90 5.56
C PRO A 290 34.34 2.41 5.30
N LEU A 291 33.19 3.06 5.52
CA LEU A 291 33.15 4.50 5.65
C LEU A 291 33.94 4.90 6.91
N LYS A 292 34.80 5.90 6.78
CA LYS A 292 35.73 6.35 7.82
C LYS A 292 36.15 7.80 7.60
N GLU A 293 36.89 8.36 8.56
CA GLU A 293 37.53 9.66 8.46
C GLU A 293 38.34 9.82 7.15
N ASN A 294 38.41 11.04 6.62
CA ASN A 294 39.07 11.40 5.35
C ASN A 294 38.46 10.78 4.08
N ALA A 295 37.34 10.05 4.17
CA ALA A 295 36.61 9.56 3.00
C ALA A 295 36.08 10.72 2.12
N VAL A 296 35.84 10.43 0.84
CA VAL A 296 35.23 11.38 -0.12
C VAL A 296 33.96 10.75 -0.67
N ILE A 297 32.81 11.20 -0.18
CA ILE A 297 31.49 10.74 -0.62
C ILE A 297 31.05 11.60 -1.81
N ALA A 298 30.93 11.00 -3.00
CA ALA A 298 30.14 11.58 -4.08
C ALA A 298 28.66 11.35 -3.80
N VAL A 299 27.82 12.37 -4.02
CA VAL A 299 26.37 12.26 -3.86
C VAL A 299 25.68 12.41 -5.21
N ALA A 300 24.87 11.42 -5.60
CA ALA A 300 24.11 11.44 -6.85
C ALA A 300 22.61 11.23 -6.61
N GLY A 301 21.78 12.01 -7.30
CA GLY A 301 20.33 11.99 -7.15
C GLY A 301 19.83 12.73 -5.90
N LYS A 302 18.52 12.62 -5.65
CA LYS A 302 17.80 13.27 -4.57
C LYS A 302 17.76 12.39 -3.31
N LEU A 303 18.13 12.98 -2.18
CA LEU A 303 18.07 12.41 -0.83
C LEU A 303 16.87 12.95 -0.04
N GLY A 304 16.57 12.34 1.11
CA GLY A 304 15.65 12.87 2.12
C GLY A 304 16.27 13.98 2.98
N ILE A 305 17.52 13.81 3.41
CA ILE A 305 18.28 14.80 4.17
C ILE A 305 18.62 16.03 3.31
N ASN A 306 18.63 17.21 3.93
CA ASN A 306 19.04 18.44 3.25
C ASN A 306 20.54 18.41 2.90
N LYS A 307 20.90 18.82 1.68
CA LYS A 307 22.30 18.90 1.23
C LYS A 307 23.21 19.68 2.20
N LYS A 308 22.77 20.83 2.71
CA LYS A 308 23.55 21.66 3.65
C LYS A 308 23.75 20.96 4.99
N GLU A 309 22.71 20.28 5.49
CA GLU A 309 22.77 19.51 6.74
C GLU A 309 23.76 18.34 6.61
N LEU A 310 23.64 17.57 5.53
CA LEU A 310 24.56 16.47 5.24
C LEU A 310 26.01 16.96 5.09
N GLN A 311 26.24 18.10 4.41
CA GLN A 311 27.56 18.71 4.30
C GLN A 311 28.13 19.13 5.66
N LYS A 312 27.31 19.71 6.56
CA LYS A 312 27.73 20.05 7.93
C LYS A 312 28.11 18.80 8.72
N LYS A 313 27.24 17.77 8.71
CA LYS A 313 27.44 16.51 9.44
C LYS A 313 28.66 15.73 8.96
N LEU A 314 28.87 15.60 7.65
CA LEU A 314 30.07 14.95 7.09
C LEU A 314 31.36 15.73 7.41
N LYS A 315 31.32 17.07 7.35
CA LYS A 315 32.49 17.90 7.68
C LYS A 315 32.93 17.73 9.14
N ALA A 316 31.99 17.58 10.07
CA ALA A 316 32.30 17.34 11.49
C ALA A 316 33.09 16.04 11.73
N LEU A 317 32.89 15.03 10.87
CA LEU A 317 33.61 13.75 10.91
C LEU A 317 34.83 13.72 9.96
N ASN A 318 35.29 14.89 9.50
CA ASN A 318 36.34 15.04 8.49
C ASN A 318 36.12 14.16 7.23
N ILE A 319 34.85 14.04 6.79
CA ILE A 319 34.46 13.38 5.53
C ILE A 319 34.12 14.45 4.50
N LYS A 320 34.73 14.34 3.31
CA LYS A 320 34.56 15.30 2.22
C LYS A 320 33.32 14.97 1.39
N TYR A 321 32.45 15.95 1.21
CA TYR A 321 31.31 15.89 0.28
C TYR A 321 31.76 16.26 -1.14
N SER A 322 31.36 15.48 -2.15
CA SER A 322 31.46 15.83 -3.57
C SER A 322 30.11 15.77 -4.27
N ALA A 323 29.87 16.70 -5.20
CA ALA A 323 28.69 16.71 -6.07
C ALA A 323 28.85 15.85 -7.35
N LYS A 324 30.04 15.27 -7.57
CA LYS A 324 30.37 14.43 -8.74
C LYS A 324 31.29 13.29 -8.33
N ILE A 325 31.25 12.19 -9.08
CA ILE A 325 32.26 11.13 -8.97
C ILE A 325 33.57 11.66 -9.57
N THR A 326 34.64 11.61 -8.80
CA THR A 326 36.00 12.07 -9.14
C THR A 326 36.99 10.93 -8.95
N GLU A 327 38.28 11.16 -9.18
CA GLU A 327 39.33 10.16 -8.89
C GLU A 327 39.55 9.97 -7.38
N GLN A 328 39.31 11.00 -6.57
CA GLN A 328 39.42 10.95 -5.12
C GLN A 328 38.18 10.31 -4.45
N THR A 329 37.13 10.02 -5.20
CA THR A 329 35.86 9.52 -4.65
C THR A 329 36.02 8.11 -4.10
N THR A 330 35.87 7.96 -2.78
CA THR A 330 35.96 6.65 -2.11
C THR A 330 34.60 5.96 -1.97
N HIS A 331 33.49 6.70 -1.97
CA HIS A 331 32.14 6.15 -1.85
C HIS A 331 31.12 6.93 -2.70
N LEU A 332 30.06 6.27 -3.16
CA LEU A 332 28.90 6.89 -3.81
C LEU A 332 27.66 6.76 -2.92
N LEU A 333 27.13 7.87 -2.40
CA LEU A 333 25.81 7.91 -1.77
C LEU A 333 24.74 8.10 -2.86
N LEU A 334 23.85 7.10 -2.99
CA LEU A 334 22.90 6.99 -4.09
C LEU A 334 21.45 7.35 -3.68
N GLY A 335 20.94 8.44 -4.26
CA GLY A 335 19.57 8.93 -4.13
C GLY A 335 18.65 8.55 -5.30
N GLN A 336 17.49 9.20 -5.39
CA GLN A 336 16.52 9.02 -6.49
C GLN A 336 16.90 9.87 -7.71
N LEU A 337 16.70 9.36 -8.94
CA LEU A 337 17.10 10.00 -10.20
C LEU A 337 18.60 10.35 -10.20
N SER A 338 19.43 9.32 -10.06
CA SER A 338 20.88 9.44 -9.97
C SER A 338 21.58 9.73 -11.31
N ASN A 339 20.87 9.52 -12.43
CA ASN A 339 21.34 9.67 -13.80
C ASN A 339 22.56 8.77 -14.10
N ALA A 340 22.36 7.46 -13.93
CA ALA A 340 23.31 6.37 -14.15
C ALA A 340 24.63 6.50 -13.36
N ALA A 341 24.63 7.26 -12.26
CA ALA A 341 25.82 7.42 -11.43
C ALA A 341 26.32 6.09 -10.85
N TYR A 342 25.40 5.14 -10.61
CA TYR A 342 25.73 3.78 -10.19
C TYR A 342 26.59 3.04 -11.22
N GLU A 343 26.41 3.24 -12.53
CA GLU A 343 27.20 2.56 -13.57
C GLU A 343 28.68 2.97 -13.49
N LYS A 344 28.92 4.27 -13.29
CA LYS A 344 30.27 4.82 -13.10
C LYS A 344 30.92 4.32 -11.80
N ALA A 345 30.15 4.14 -10.74
CA ALA A 345 30.65 3.55 -9.50
C ALA A 345 30.98 2.06 -9.66
N LEU A 346 30.10 1.28 -10.31
CA LEU A 346 30.34 -0.13 -10.59
C LEU A 346 31.58 -0.35 -11.47
N LEU A 347 31.77 0.46 -12.52
CA LEU A 347 32.95 0.41 -13.39
C LEU A 347 34.26 0.74 -12.65
N LYS A 348 34.20 1.65 -11.66
CA LYS A 348 35.35 2.05 -10.84
C LYS A 348 35.50 1.26 -9.53
N ASN A 349 34.67 0.24 -9.30
CA ASN A 349 34.57 -0.49 -8.03
C ASN A 349 34.38 0.42 -6.78
N ILE A 350 33.72 1.57 -6.95
CA ILE A 350 33.40 2.49 -5.85
C ILE A 350 32.21 1.91 -5.05
N PRO A 351 32.34 1.68 -3.73
CA PRO A 351 31.24 1.28 -2.86
C PRO A 351 30.03 2.21 -2.96
N ILE A 352 28.86 1.63 -3.14
CA ILE A 352 27.58 2.34 -3.21
C ILE A 352 26.88 2.23 -1.85
N LEU A 353 26.55 3.37 -1.26
CA LEU A 353 25.92 3.49 0.05
C LEU A 353 24.48 3.98 -0.06
N SER A 354 23.61 3.49 0.83
CA SER A 354 22.30 4.08 1.05
C SER A 354 22.36 5.25 2.01
N GLU A 355 21.36 6.13 1.92
CA GLU A 355 21.18 7.26 2.83
C GLU A 355 21.08 6.84 4.30
N GLN A 356 20.31 5.79 4.59
CA GLN A 356 20.18 5.24 5.95
C GLN A 356 21.51 4.76 6.52
N TYR A 357 22.37 4.12 5.72
CA TYR A 357 23.69 3.66 6.17
C TYR A 357 24.60 4.84 6.53
N VAL A 358 24.69 5.86 5.67
CA VAL A 358 25.50 7.06 5.93
C VAL A 358 25.01 7.80 7.18
N LEU A 359 23.70 7.87 7.40
CA LEU A 359 23.12 8.57 8.55
C LEU A 359 23.26 7.77 9.85
N ALA A 360 23.18 6.44 9.80
CA ALA A 360 23.53 5.59 10.94
C ALA A 360 25.00 5.73 11.34
N PHE A 361 25.91 5.70 10.35
CA PHE A 361 27.34 5.95 10.58
C PHE A 361 27.59 7.32 11.21
N ILE A 362 26.95 8.38 10.70
CA ILE A 362 27.10 9.74 11.25
C ILE A 362 26.70 9.78 12.72
N ASN A 363 25.52 9.22 13.06
CA ASN A 363 25.01 9.30 14.44
C ASN A 363 25.91 8.52 15.42
N GLN A 364 26.49 7.39 15.00
CA GLN A 364 27.42 6.60 15.81
C GLN A 364 28.76 7.28 16.12
N HIS A 365 29.12 8.35 15.40
CA HIS A 365 30.42 9.02 15.52
C HIS A 365 30.29 10.51 15.85
N SER A 366 29.10 10.98 16.21
CA SER A 366 28.84 12.38 16.56
C SER A 366 28.27 12.48 17.96
N GLU A 367 28.80 13.40 18.78
CA GLU A 367 28.19 13.79 20.06
C GLU A 367 26.76 14.31 19.80
N GLN A 368 25.77 13.44 20.01
CA GLN A 368 24.34 13.72 19.87
C GLN A 368 23.72 13.53 21.25
N TYR A 369 23.57 14.64 21.99
CA TYR A 369 23.09 14.65 23.37
C TYR A 369 21.64 14.13 23.55
N LEU A 370 20.90 13.88 22.47
CA LEU A 370 19.58 13.21 22.50
C LEU A 370 19.64 11.74 22.05
N VAL A 371 20.80 11.20 21.68
CA VAL A 371 20.93 9.87 21.05
C VAL A 371 21.91 8.94 21.77
N ASP A 372 22.73 9.45 22.69
CA ASP A 372 23.57 8.63 23.58
C ASP A 372 22.76 8.02 24.74
N ASP A 373 23.01 6.75 25.09
CA ASP A 373 22.25 5.96 26.08
C ASP A 373 22.59 6.31 27.56
N SER A 374 22.75 7.60 27.90
CA SER A 374 23.01 8.04 29.28
C SER A 374 21.71 8.31 30.06
N ASP A 375 21.77 8.17 31.40
CA ASP A 375 20.63 8.43 32.29
C ASP A 375 20.12 9.90 32.18
N GLU A 376 21.04 10.87 32.02
CA GLU A 376 20.67 12.28 31.81
C GLU A 376 19.93 12.52 30.49
N ASN A 377 20.33 11.80 29.42
CA ASN A 377 19.68 11.90 28.11
C ASN A 377 18.27 11.29 28.11
N THR A 378 17.99 10.34 29.01
CA THR A 378 16.64 9.77 29.19
C THR A 378 15.66 10.84 29.68
N ALA A 379 16.07 11.67 30.64
CA ALA A 379 15.24 12.77 31.13
C ALA A 379 15.00 13.86 30.07
N GLN A 380 16.04 14.20 29.28
CA GLN A 380 15.90 15.15 28.16
C GLN A 380 14.99 14.59 27.04
N THR A 381 15.12 13.30 26.73
CA THR A 381 14.28 12.61 25.74
C THR A 381 12.80 12.63 26.14
N GLU A 382 12.50 12.45 27.43
CA GLU A 382 11.13 12.54 27.97
C GLU A 382 10.58 13.98 27.91
N GLN A 383 11.39 15.00 28.19
CA GLN A 383 10.97 16.41 28.00
C GLN A 383 10.63 16.70 26.53
N VAL A 384 11.42 16.19 25.58
CA VAL A 384 11.15 16.35 24.14
C VAL A 384 9.93 15.54 23.69
N ALA A 385 9.68 14.37 24.30
CA ALA A 385 8.44 13.61 24.12
C ALA A 385 7.22 14.43 24.52
N GLN A 386 7.27 15.10 25.68
CA GLN A 386 6.17 15.97 26.15
C GLN A 386 5.91 17.15 25.22
N LEU A 387 6.96 17.78 24.67
CA LEU A 387 6.82 18.83 23.66
C LEU A 387 6.07 18.34 22.41
N LEU A 388 6.43 17.16 21.89
CA LEU A 388 5.75 16.53 20.74
C LEU A 388 4.28 16.18 21.05
N LEU A 389 3.99 15.67 22.25
CA LEU A 389 2.65 15.26 22.66
C LEU A 389 1.75 16.43 23.11
N SER A 390 2.30 17.62 23.33
CA SER A 390 1.54 18.81 23.75
C SER A 390 0.39 19.17 22.80
N GLY A 391 0.54 18.88 21.50
CA GLY A 391 -0.42 19.25 20.45
C GLY A 391 -0.54 20.77 20.26
N GLN A 392 0.51 21.53 20.62
CA GLN A 392 0.72 22.93 20.26
C GLN A 392 1.84 23.00 19.23
N ASP A 393 1.65 23.77 18.16
CA ASP A 393 2.61 23.81 17.04
C ASP A 393 3.97 24.40 17.47
N GLU A 394 3.99 25.37 18.39
CA GLU A 394 5.20 26.03 18.89
C GLU A 394 6.12 25.02 19.60
N ASN A 395 5.55 24.17 20.46
CA ASN A 395 6.29 23.14 21.19
C ASN A 395 6.79 22.04 20.25
N ILE A 396 5.99 21.64 19.25
CA ILE A 396 6.41 20.66 18.25
C ILE A 396 7.55 21.24 17.40
N LEU A 397 7.49 22.52 17.01
CA LEU A 397 8.57 23.20 16.30
C LEU A 397 9.85 23.29 17.14
N LEU A 398 9.73 23.54 18.46
CA LEU A 398 10.86 23.51 19.38
C LEU A 398 11.50 22.12 19.45
N ALA A 399 10.71 21.05 19.60
CA ALA A 399 11.20 19.66 19.57
C ALA A 399 11.92 19.34 18.25
N LEU A 400 11.36 19.77 17.11
CA LEU A 400 11.97 19.60 15.79
C LEU A 400 13.28 20.39 15.61
N GLU A 401 13.44 21.54 16.28
CA GLU A 401 14.69 22.30 16.27
C GLU A 401 15.76 21.64 17.15
N LEU A 402 15.38 21.13 18.33
CA LEU A 402 16.26 20.34 19.20
C LEU A 402 16.83 19.12 18.45
N PHE A 403 16.02 18.42 17.64
CA PHE A 403 16.50 17.29 16.83
C PHE A 403 17.56 17.65 15.77
N LYS A 404 17.59 18.91 15.28
CA LYS A 404 18.62 19.35 14.32
C LYS A 404 19.98 19.53 14.97
N GLN A 405 20.01 19.74 16.28
CA GLN A 405 21.21 20.01 17.07
C GLN A 405 21.67 18.75 17.81
N GLY A 406 20.78 18.15 18.61
CA GLY A 406 21.07 16.98 19.46
C GLY A 406 20.86 15.60 18.82
N GLY A 407 20.37 15.54 17.58
CA GLY A 407 20.00 14.28 16.94
C GLY A 407 18.55 13.87 17.17
N PHE A 408 18.07 12.86 16.44
CA PHE A 408 16.71 12.33 16.61
C PHE A 408 16.75 10.97 17.33
N PRO A 409 16.23 10.87 18.57
CA PRO A 409 16.12 9.60 19.27
C PRO A 409 15.09 8.72 18.58
N LYS A 410 15.50 7.54 18.07
CA LYS A 410 14.59 6.64 17.35
C LYS A 410 13.43 6.14 18.23
N VAL A 411 13.61 6.12 19.55
CA VAL A 411 12.57 5.80 20.53
C VAL A 411 11.36 6.75 20.46
N LEU A 412 11.55 7.99 19.98
CA LEU A 412 10.49 8.99 19.82
C LEU A 412 9.72 8.89 18.48
N LEU A 413 9.91 7.83 17.68
CA LEU A 413 9.15 7.64 16.43
C LEU A 413 7.64 7.63 16.64
N THR A 414 7.17 7.16 17.80
CA THR A 414 5.74 7.08 18.12
C THR A 414 5.16 8.44 18.46
N GLU A 415 5.86 9.22 19.27
CA GLU A 415 5.54 10.58 19.68
C GLU A 415 5.57 11.53 18.48
N LEU A 416 6.57 11.38 17.60
CA LEU A 416 6.65 12.09 16.33
C LEU A 416 5.46 11.75 15.42
N PHE A 417 5.00 10.49 15.42
CA PHE A 417 3.84 10.05 14.63
C PHE A 417 2.55 10.66 15.16
N ILE A 418 2.41 10.72 16.49
CA ILE A 418 1.30 11.39 17.16
C ILE A 418 1.28 12.88 16.81
N ALA A 419 2.40 13.59 16.97
CA ALA A 419 2.52 15.02 16.62
C ALA A 419 2.14 15.28 15.15
N HIS A 420 2.66 14.47 14.22
CA HIS A 420 2.33 14.57 12.81
C HIS A 420 0.84 14.36 12.48
N GLN A 421 0.15 13.51 13.24
CA GLN A 421 -1.29 13.24 13.07
C GLN A 421 -2.19 14.30 13.72
N GLN A 422 -1.64 15.23 14.51
CA GLN A 422 -2.41 16.24 15.26
C GLN A 422 -2.26 17.66 14.72
N THR A 423 -1.24 17.93 13.91
CA THR A 423 -0.98 19.26 13.33
C THR A 423 -1.43 19.39 11.87
N GLU A 424 -2.03 20.54 11.53
CA GLU A 424 -2.31 20.95 10.15
C GLU A 424 -1.15 21.77 9.54
N ASN A 425 -0.09 22.03 10.32
CA ASN A 425 1.02 22.90 9.95
C ASN A 425 1.93 22.26 8.91
N LEU A 426 1.96 22.84 7.72
CA LEU A 426 2.74 22.33 6.60
C LEU A 426 4.26 22.32 6.87
N ALA A 427 4.80 23.16 7.77
CA ALA A 427 6.21 23.14 8.12
C ALA A 427 6.54 21.91 8.99
N ILE A 428 5.75 21.69 10.04
CA ILE A 428 5.85 20.51 10.91
C ILE A 428 5.65 19.24 10.08
N GLN A 429 4.58 19.15 9.30
CA GLN A 429 4.29 17.96 8.47
C GLN A 429 5.41 17.63 7.49
N ARG A 430 6.07 18.62 6.88
CA ARG A 430 7.23 18.40 5.99
C ARG A 430 8.43 17.84 6.74
N GLU A 431 8.71 18.37 7.93
CA GLU A 431 9.89 18.00 8.71
C GLU A 431 9.70 16.65 9.42
N THR A 432 8.53 16.35 9.98
CA THR A 432 8.22 15.01 10.48
C THR A 432 8.27 13.98 9.35
N GLN A 433 7.73 14.28 8.16
CA GLN A 433 7.86 13.40 6.98
C GLN A 433 9.31 13.19 6.55
N ARG A 434 10.20 14.19 6.72
CA ARG A 434 11.64 14.04 6.48
C ARG A 434 12.25 13.06 7.49
N LEU A 435 11.97 13.24 8.78
CA LEU A 435 12.43 12.36 9.85
C LEU A 435 11.92 10.91 9.67
N PHE A 436 10.67 10.70 9.27
CA PHE A 436 10.17 9.35 8.98
C PHE A 436 10.87 8.67 7.80
N ARG A 437 11.23 9.42 6.74
CA ARG A 437 12.02 8.85 5.62
C ARG A 437 13.45 8.51 6.03
N GLN A 438 13.98 9.19 7.03
CA GLN A 438 15.33 9.03 7.53
C GLN A 438 15.46 7.89 8.56
N TYR A 439 14.51 7.79 9.50
CA TYR A 439 14.60 6.93 10.67
C TYR A 439 13.53 5.83 10.75
N GLY A 440 12.41 5.98 10.03
CA GLY A 440 11.30 5.03 10.02
C GLY A 440 11.44 3.93 8.98
N SER A 441 10.64 2.87 9.15
CA SER A 441 10.54 1.75 8.21
C SER A 441 9.89 2.18 6.89
N ILE A 442 10.15 1.38 5.85
CA ILE A 442 9.54 1.55 4.53
C ILE A 442 8.01 1.49 4.62
N GLN A 443 7.48 0.68 5.54
CA GLN A 443 6.06 0.51 5.80
C GLN A 443 5.45 1.72 6.54
N LEU A 444 6.17 2.32 7.49
CA LEU A 444 5.77 3.57 8.15
C LEU A 444 5.73 4.74 7.15
N VAL A 445 6.76 4.88 6.32
CA VAL A 445 6.80 5.87 5.22
C VAL A 445 5.65 5.66 4.22
N ASP A 446 5.26 4.41 3.94
CA ASP A 446 4.09 4.11 3.11
C ASP A 446 2.75 4.43 3.78
N ARG A 447 2.68 4.26 5.11
CA ARG A 447 1.48 4.52 5.92
C ARG A 447 1.13 6.00 5.97
N LEU A 448 2.15 6.87 6.07
CA LEU A 448 2.03 8.32 6.15
C LEU A 448 1.51 8.98 4.86
N LYS A 449 1.58 8.28 3.72
CA LYS A 449 1.04 8.74 2.43
C LYS A 449 -0.48 8.53 2.28
N LYS A 450 -1.20 8.31 3.39
CA LYS A 450 -2.64 8.09 3.42
C LYS A 450 -3.28 9.20 4.24
N ASP A 451 -4.27 9.88 3.67
CA ASP A 451 -5.11 10.88 4.32
C ASP A 451 -6.13 10.22 5.28
N GLU A 452 -5.70 9.24 6.07
CA GLU A 452 -6.51 8.51 7.07
C GLU A 452 -6.09 8.96 8.46
N TYR A 453 -6.54 10.17 8.86
CA TYR A 453 -6.37 10.71 10.21
C TYR A 453 -6.72 9.67 11.27
N LEU A 454 -5.78 9.39 12.17
CA LEU A 454 -6.02 8.48 13.29
C LEU A 454 -6.96 9.14 14.31
N PHE A 455 -6.60 10.35 14.75
CA PHE A 455 -7.38 11.19 15.64
C PHE A 455 -8.38 12.02 14.84
N SER A 456 -9.66 11.94 15.20
CA SER A 456 -10.73 12.75 14.61
C SER A 456 -11.89 12.78 15.58
N LYS A 457 -12.60 13.91 15.69
CA LYS A 457 -13.83 14.04 16.49
C LYS A 457 -14.94 13.05 16.10
N TYR A 458 -14.86 12.43 14.91
CA TYR A 458 -15.80 11.41 14.43
C TYR A 458 -15.24 9.97 14.48
N SER A 459 -14.05 9.74 15.05
CA SER A 459 -13.49 8.39 15.19
C SER A 459 -14.20 7.61 16.30
N SER A 460 -14.98 6.59 15.93
CA SER A 460 -15.51 5.60 16.89
C SER A 460 -14.41 4.66 17.42
N GLU A 461 -14.61 4.10 18.61
CA GLU A 461 -13.72 3.10 19.23
C GLU A 461 -13.40 1.93 18.29
N ILE A 462 -14.43 1.37 17.64
CA ILE A 462 -14.29 0.26 16.69
C ILE A 462 -13.38 0.66 15.52
N SER A 463 -13.55 1.88 15.00
CA SER A 463 -12.74 2.41 13.91
C SER A 463 -11.29 2.61 14.35
N LEU A 464 -11.08 3.22 15.52
CA LEU A 464 -9.76 3.49 16.10
C LEU A 464 -9.01 2.18 16.41
N LYS A 465 -9.64 1.24 17.14
CA LYS A 465 -9.10 -0.10 17.42
C LYS A 465 -8.69 -0.85 16.15
N ARG A 466 -9.50 -0.76 15.09
CA ARG A 466 -9.18 -1.35 13.77
C ARG A 466 -8.02 -0.65 13.07
N LYS A 467 -7.88 0.68 13.22
CA LYS A 467 -6.72 1.45 12.71
C LYS A 467 -5.44 1.09 13.49
N LEU A 468 -5.51 1.01 14.82
CA LEU A 468 -4.38 0.65 15.70
C LEU A 468 -3.89 -0.77 15.44
N LYS A 469 -4.75 -1.79 15.45
CA LYS A 469 -4.38 -3.18 15.08
C LYS A 469 -3.80 -3.31 13.68
N ARG A 470 -4.10 -2.38 12.77
CA ARG A 470 -3.51 -2.31 11.43
C ARG A 470 -2.11 -1.66 11.46
N LEU A 471 -1.91 -0.62 12.27
CA LEU A 471 -0.60 0.01 12.48
C LEU A 471 0.38 -0.95 13.15
N GLU A 472 -0.04 -1.57 14.26
CA GLU A 472 0.71 -2.58 15.02
C GLU A 472 1.21 -3.74 14.13
N LYS A 473 0.37 -4.19 13.19
CA LYS A 473 0.73 -5.27 12.24
C LYS A 473 1.62 -4.81 11.08
N GLN A 474 1.74 -3.51 10.82
CA GLN A 474 2.38 -2.98 9.60
C GLN A 474 3.58 -2.09 9.86
N THR A 475 3.78 -1.60 11.08
CA THR A 475 4.78 -0.58 11.44
C THR A 475 5.37 -0.87 12.81
N GLU A 476 6.53 -0.28 13.08
CA GLU A 476 7.27 -0.33 14.34
C GLU A 476 6.69 0.56 15.46
N LEU A 477 5.54 1.19 15.24
CA LEU A 477 4.95 2.15 16.17
C LEU A 477 4.34 1.47 17.40
N ASP A 478 4.60 2.04 18.58
CA ASP A 478 3.97 1.60 19.82
C ASP A 478 2.49 2.03 19.84
N CYS A 479 1.61 1.09 19.49
CA CYS A 479 0.18 1.34 19.44
C CYS A 479 -0.48 1.42 20.83
N LEU A 480 0.18 0.97 21.91
CA LEU A 480 -0.27 1.20 23.28
C LEU A 480 -0.06 2.67 23.68
N LYS A 481 1.13 3.25 23.41
CA LYS A 481 1.39 4.68 23.59
C LYS A 481 0.39 5.54 22.81
N ILE A 482 0.15 5.21 21.54
CA ILE A 482 -0.84 5.93 20.70
C ILE A 482 -2.26 5.83 21.28
N ALA A 483 -2.65 4.65 21.79
CA ALA A 483 -3.96 4.47 22.41
C ALA A 483 -4.11 5.20 23.74
N TRP A 484 -3.06 5.26 24.57
CA TRP A 484 -3.03 6.06 25.79
C TRP A 484 -3.15 7.56 25.51
N HIS A 485 -2.42 8.07 24.50
CA HIS A 485 -2.56 9.46 24.08
C HIS A 485 -3.97 9.77 23.56
N ALA A 486 -4.54 8.85 22.78
CA ALA A 486 -5.92 8.96 22.31
C ALA A 486 -6.92 9.05 23.49
N TYR A 487 -6.70 8.22 24.51
CA TYR A 487 -7.58 8.09 25.66
C TYR A 487 -7.51 9.34 26.54
N ASN A 488 -6.30 9.73 26.95
CA ASN A 488 -6.07 10.88 27.82
C ASN A 488 -6.54 12.19 27.18
N ARG A 489 -6.34 12.38 25.86
CA ARG A 489 -6.65 13.64 25.16
C ARG A 489 -8.07 13.72 24.58
N TYR A 490 -8.65 12.60 24.14
CA TYR A 490 -9.94 12.59 23.42
C TYR A 490 -10.99 11.66 24.02
N GLN A 491 -10.69 10.93 25.10
CA GLN A 491 -11.55 9.89 25.66
C GLN A 491 -11.93 8.85 24.58
N LYS A 492 -10.92 8.41 23.82
CA LYS A 492 -11.02 7.39 22.75
C LYS A 492 -9.83 6.42 22.76
N GLY A 493 -10.04 5.16 22.44
CA GLY A 493 -9.01 4.13 22.36
C GLY A 493 -9.05 3.12 23.52
N ILE A 494 -9.94 3.30 24.50
CA ILE A 494 -10.10 2.40 25.64
C ILE A 494 -10.35 0.96 25.20
N THR A 495 -11.10 0.75 24.11
CA THR A 495 -11.45 -0.58 23.62
C THR A 495 -10.28 -1.28 22.93
N TYR A 496 -9.23 -0.54 22.57
CA TYR A 496 -7.93 -1.13 22.22
C TYR A 496 -7.12 -1.44 23.49
N LEU A 497 -6.98 -0.48 24.40
CA LEU A 497 -6.25 -0.63 25.68
C LEU A 497 -6.71 -1.87 26.46
N LEU A 498 -8.01 -2.03 26.71
CA LEU A 498 -8.61 -3.18 27.40
C LEU A 498 -8.46 -4.53 26.66
N THR A 499 -7.85 -4.55 25.45
CA THR A 499 -7.51 -5.78 24.73
C THR A 499 -6.02 -5.98 24.48
N ALA A 500 -5.17 -5.01 24.84
CA ALA A 500 -3.74 -5.03 24.59
C ALA A 500 -2.89 -4.85 25.85
N LEU A 501 -3.46 -4.28 26.92
CA LEU A 501 -2.82 -4.20 28.24
C LEU A 501 -2.83 -5.56 28.96
N PRO A 502 -1.84 -5.82 29.84
CA PRO A 502 -1.91 -6.90 30.83
C PRO A 502 -3.16 -6.78 31.71
N LEU A 503 -3.57 -7.89 32.34
CA LEU A 503 -4.77 -7.96 33.18
C LEU A 503 -4.76 -6.89 34.28
N GLU A 504 -3.69 -6.84 35.08
CA GLU A 504 -3.52 -5.88 36.20
C GLU A 504 -3.68 -4.41 35.75
N LYS A 505 -3.02 -4.01 34.66
CA LYS A 505 -3.11 -2.65 34.11
C LYS A 505 -4.50 -2.35 33.53
N SER A 506 -5.15 -3.35 32.95
CA SER A 506 -6.55 -3.23 32.49
C SER A 506 -7.50 -3.06 33.66
N THR A 507 -7.32 -3.81 34.76
CA THR A 507 -8.13 -3.71 35.97
C THR A 507 -7.94 -2.34 36.63
N SER A 508 -6.70 -1.85 36.75
CA SER A 508 -6.41 -0.51 37.29
C SER A 508 -7.04 0.61 36.44
N LEU A 509 -7.00 0.51 35.11
CA LEU A 509 -7.70 1.45 34.21
C LEU A 509 -9.22 1.40 34.42
N LEU A 510 -9.82 0.22 34.59
CA LEU A 510 -11.25 0.11 34.86
C LEU A 510 -11.63 0.62 36.26
N GLN A 511 -10.79 0.41 37.28
CA GLN A 511 -11.00 0.95 38.63
C GLN A 511 -11.14 2.47 38.64
N GLN A 512 -10.36 3.18 37.80
CA GLN A 512 -10.47 4.64 37.62
C GLN A 512 -11.80 5.09 37.00
N LEU A 513 -12.55 4.19 36.37
CA LEU A 513 -13.86 4.45 35.76
C LEU A 513 -15.03 4.02 36.66
N VAL A 514 -14.77 3.32 37.77
CA VAL A 514 -15.81 2.95 38.72
C VAL A 514 -16.22 4.18 39.54
N GLN A 515 -17.52 4.48 39.54
CA GLN A 515 -18.11 5.54 40.38
C GLN A 515 -19.20 4.93 41.24
N ASN A 516 -19.09 5.02 42.57
CA ASN A 516 -20.06 4.47 43.53
C ASN A 516 -20.41 2.98 43.24
N ASN A 517 -19.39 2.15 43.00
CA ASN A 517 -19.51 0.75 42.60
C ASN A 517 -20.22 0.48 41.26
N LYS A 518 -20.39 1.51 40.42
CA LYS A 518 -20.97 1.41 39.07
C LYS A 518 -19.88 1.57 38.01
N LEU A 519 -19.88 0.70 37.01
CA LEU A 519 -19.02 0.79 35.83
C LEU A 519 -19.87 0.85 34.57
N SER A 520 -19.72 1.92 33.78
CA SER A 520 -20.27 1.97 32.43
C SER A 520 -19.16 1.77 31.39
N LEU A 521 -19.38 0.79 30.53
CA LEU A 521 -18.66 0.53 29.29
C LEU A 521 -19.60 0.71 28.09
N ALA A 522 -20.61 1.58 28.22
CA ALA A 522 -21.56 1.86 27.16
C ALA A 522 -20.91 2.51 25.93
N HIS A 523 -21.42 2.20 24.75
CA HIS A 523 -20.98 2.75 23.46
C HIS A 523 -19.49 2.54 23.08
N ILE A 524 -18.68 1.81 23.87
CA ILE A 524 -17.25 1.66 23.57
C ILE A 524 -16.97 0.62 22.46
N GLY A 525 -17.97 -0.06 21.92
CA GLY A 525 -17.82 -1.00 20.81
C GLY A 525 -17.10 -2.29 21.19
N LEU A 526 -17.43 -2.85 22.35
CA LEU A 526 -16.98 -4.17 22.77
C LEU A 526 -17.43 -5.26 21.79
N THR A 527 -16.54 -6.20 21.53
CA THR A 527 -16.83 -7.48 20.86
C THR A 527 -16.96 -8.65 21.84
N SER A 528 -16.45 -8.43 23.06
CA SER A 528 -16.36 -9.38 24.18
C SER A 528 -16.12 -8.55 25.45
N VAL A 529 -16.70 -8.94 26.58
CA VAL A 529 -16.42 -8.29 27.87
C VAL A 529 -14.94 -8.51 28.24
N PRO A 530 -14.15 -7.46 28.55
CA PRO A 530 -12.75 -7.61 28.94
C PRO A 530 -12.62 -8.42 30.25
N PRO A 531 -11.65 -9.36 30.35
CA PRO A 531 -11.47 -10.17 31.57
C PRO A 531 -11.31 -9.35 32.85
N ALA A 532 -10.65 -8.19 32.74
CA ALA A 532 -10.43 -7.24 33.84
C ALA A 532 -11.72 -6.74 34.53
N VAL A 533 -12.87 -6.76 33.85
CA VAL A 533 -14.16 -6.39 34.45
C VAL A 533 -14.52 -7.35 35.59
N PHE A 534 -14.17 -8.63 35.46
CA PHE A 534 -14.50 -9.67 36.43
C PHE A 534 -13.56 -9.73 37.65
N GLU A 535 -12.54 -8.86 37.70
CA GLU A 535 -11.66 -8.69 38.86
C GLU A 535 -12.10 -7.48 39.74
N LEU A 536 -13.27 -6.90 39.45
CA LEU A 536 -13.84 -5.74 40.16
C LEU A 536 -14.97 -6.20 41.10
N GLU A 537 -14.60 -7.01 42.11
CA GLU A 537 -15.54 -7.76 42.97
C GLU A 537 -16.61 -6.91 43.67
N ASN A 538 -16.34 -5.62 43.88
CA ASN A 538 -17.26 -4.67 44.54
C ASN A 538 -18.30 -4.03 43.61
N LEU A 539 -18.34 -4.36 42.31
CA LEU A 539 -19.31 -3.77 41.38
C LEU A 539 -20.76 -4.15 41.72
N THR A 540 -21.62 -3.14 41.86
CA THR A 540 -23.08 -3.28 42.01
C THR A 540 -23.83 -3.05 40.70
N VAL A 541 -23.29 -2.21 39.80
CA VAL A 541 -23.89 -1.97 38.46
C VAL A 541 -22.84 -2.11 37.37
N LEU A 542 -23.13 -2.93 36.37
CA LEU A 542 -22.34 -3.06 35.14
C LEU A 542 -23.20 -2.69 33.93
N ASP A 543 -22.86 -1.60 33.27
CA ASP A 543 -23.51 -1.13 32.04
C ASP A 543 -22.66 -1.46 30.82
N LEU A 544 -23.20 -2.31 29.95
CA LEU A 544 -22.62 -2.74 28.67
C LEU A 544 -23.47 -2.27 27.49
N SER A 545 -24.34 -1.27 27.66
CA SER A 545 -25.30 -0.86 26.62
C SER A 545 -24.64 -0.36 25.33
N HIS A 546 -25.38 -0.44 24.22
CA HIS A 546 -24.98 0.05 22.90
C HIS A 546 -23.64 -0.52 22.36
N ASN A 547 -23.28 -1.74 22.76
CA ASN A 547 -22.12 -2.47 22.25
C ASN A 547 -22.55 -3.46 21.17
N HIS A 548 -23.04 -2.97 20.03
CA HIS A 548 -23.76 -3.78 19.03
C HIS A 548 -22.98 -5.00 18.46
N GLN A 549 -21.65 -5.08 18.66
CA GLN A 549 -20.79 -6.22 18.24
C GLN A 549 -20.51 -7.21 19.38
N LEU A 550 -21.09 -7.02 20.57
CA LEU A 550 -20.98 -7.93 21.69
C LEU A 550 -21.96 -9.10 21.48
N HIS A 551 -21.43 -10.31 21.33
CA HIS A 551 -22.21 -11.53 21.07
C HIS A 551 -22.30 -12.47 22.28
N THR A 552 -21.48 -12.25 23.32
CA THR A 552 -21.38 -13.15 24.47
C THR A 552 -20.82 -12.45 25.70
N ILE A 553 -21.26 -12.90 26.87
CA ILE A 553 -20.74 -12.56 28.19
C ILE A 553 -20.31 -13.88 28.84
N SER A 554 -19.12 -13.92 29.45
CA SER A 554 -18.62 -15.14 30.08
C SER A 554 -19.36 -15.40 31.39
N PHE A 555 -20.43 -16.21 31.34
CA PHE A 555 -21.21 -16.59 32.52
C PHE A 555 -20.32 -17.06 33.70
N LYS A 556 -19.33 -17.92 33.44
CA LYS A 556 -18.38 -18.44 34.47
C LYS A 556 -17.54 -17.34 35.13
N LEU A 557 -17.32 -16.21 34.47
CA LEU A 557 -16.60 -15.08 35.05
C LEU A 557 -17.57 -14.06 35.66
N LEU A 558 -18.79 -13.94 35.13
CA LEU A 558 -19.83 -13.10 35.71
C LEU A 558 -20.17 -13.52 37.16
N THR A 559 -20.10 -14.82 37.48
CA THR A 559 -20.25 -15.32 38.85
C THR A 559 -19.14 -14.88 39.83
N LYS A 560 -18.05 -14.25 39.37
CA LYS A 560 -17.07 -13.59 40.27
C LYS A 560 -17.62 -12.30 40.88
N LEU A 561 -18.55 -11.62 40.19
CA LEU A 561 -19.11 -10.34 40.62
C LEU A 561 -20.26 -10.60 41.58
N THR A 562 -19.92 -11.04 42.80
CA THR A 562 -20.89 -11.49 43.82
C THR A 562 -21.82 -10.38 44.30
N ASN A 563 -21.36 -9.12 44.26
CA ASN A 563 -22.12 -7.93 44.67
C ASN A 563 -22.93 -7.29 43.51
N LEU A 564 -22.96 -7.90 42.32
CA LEU A 564 -23.62 -7.31 41.16
C LEU A 564 -25.14 -7.37 41.33
N GLU A 565 -25.80 -6.20 41.32
CA GLU A 565 -27.24 -6.02 41.46
C GLU A 565 -27.92 -5.75 40.11
N GLN A 566 -27.24 -5.05 39.20
CA GLN A 566 -27.81 -4.63 37.91
C GLN A 566 -26.84 -4.84 36.75
N LEU A 567 -27.34 -5.45 35.66
CA LEU A 567 -26.63 -5.64 34.40
C LEU A 567 -27.40 -4.98 33.26
N ILE A 568 -26.90 -3.85 32.75
CA ILE A 568 -27.56 -3.08 31.68
C ILE A 568 -27.02 -3.52 30.32
N LEU A 569 -27.89 -4.08 29.49
CA LEU A 569 -27.61 -4.65 28.17
C LEU A 569 -28.37 -3.95 27.03
N THR A 570 -28.99 -2.80 27.27
CA THR A 570 -29.79 -2.05 26.29
C THR A 570 -29.06 -1.83 24.96
N ASP A 571 -29.79 -1.99 23.84
CA ASP A 571 -29.27 -1.91 22.46
C ASP A 571 -28.10 -2.87 22.12
N ASN A 572 -28.03 -4.04 22.77
CA ASN A 572 -27.15 -5.14 22.35
C ASN A 572 -27.91 -6.24 21.57
N TYR A 573 -28.38 -5.94 20.36
CA TYR A 573 -29.18 -6.87 19.53
C TYR A 573 -28.58 -8.28 19.42
N ASN A 574 -27.28 -8.38 19.17
CA ASN A 574 -26.56 -9.66 19.06
C ASN A 574 -26.49 -10.50 20.36
N LEU A 575 -26.64 -9.87 21.53
CA LEU A 575 -26.81 -10.57 22.81
C LEU A 575 -28.27 -10.92 23.07
N ARG A 576 -29.19 -10.02 22.72
CA ARG A 576 -30.64 -10.18 22.89
C ARG A 576 -31.18 -11.43 22.19
N ASP A 577 -30.67 -11.70 20.98
CA ASP A 577 -31.05 -12.88 20.19
C ASP A 577 -30.44 -14.20 20.73
N ASN A 578 -29.53 -14.13 21.71
CA ASN A 578 -28.87 -15.29 22.33
C ASN A 578 -29.66 -15.80 23.55
N HIS A 579 -30.91 -16.21 23.32
CA HIS A 579 -31.85 -16.62 24.39
C HIS A 579 -31.28 -17.66 25.38
N GLN A 580 -30.48 -18.62 24.91
CA GLN A 580 -29.86 -19.63 25.78
C GLN A 580 -28.81 -19.07 26.75
N LEU A 581 -28.15 -17.96 26.40
CA LEU A 581 -27.23 -17.27 27.30
C LEU A 581 -28.00 -16.48 28.35
N LEU A 582 -29.04 -15.77 27.93
CA LEU A 582 -29.85 -14.93 28.82
C LEU A 582 -30.56 -15.77 29.89
N GLN A 583 -31.26 -16.84 29.47
CA GLN A 583 -31.89 -17.80 30.38
C GLN A 583 -30.89 -18.38 31.39
N LYS A 584 -29.65 -18.69 30.97
CA LYS A 584 -28.60 -19.18 31.89
C LYS A 584 -28.11 -18.14 32.88
N ILE A 585 -28.16 -16.85 32.56
CA ILE A 585 -27.82 -15.78 33.50
C ILE A 585 -28.97 -15.64 34.51
N GLU A 586 -30.22 -15.56 34.04
CA GLU A 586 -31.42 -15.46 34.88
C GLU A 586 -31.58 -16.64 35.85
N GLU A 587 -31.40 -17.88 35.37
CA GLU A 587 -31.52 -19.11 36.20
C GLU A 587 -30.44 -19.23 37.30
N ARG A 588 -29.27 -18.64 37.10
CA ARG A 588 -28.07 -18.87 37.93
C ARG A 588 -27.61 -17.67 38.74
N LEU A 589 -28.06 -16.48 38.37
CA LEU A 589 -27.79 -15.21 39.05
C LEU A 589 -29.12 -14.44 39.27
N PRO A 590 -30.11 -15.04 39.94
CA PRO A 590 -31.46 -14.48 40.09
C PRO A 590 -31.50 -13.17 40.89
N GLN A 591 -30.40 -12.81 41.58
CA GLN A 591 -30.24 -11.52 42.25
C GLN A 591 -29.92 -10.35 41.31
N ILE A 592 -29.55 -10.61 40.05
CA ILE A 592 -29.18 -9.57 39.08
C ILE A 592 -30.42 -9.11 38.30
N GLN A 593 -30.76 -7.83 38.40
CA GLN A 593 -31.71 -7.18 37.52
C GLN A 593 -31.06 -6.94 36.14
N ILE A 594 -31.50 -7.69 35.12
CA ILE A 594 -31.07 -7.49 33.73
C ILE A 594 -31.99 -6.46 33.05
N GLN A 595 -31.40 -5.45 32.41
CA GLN A 595 -32.12 -4.43 31.64
C GLN A 595 -31.77 -4.54 30.15
N PHE A 596 -32.77 -4.51 29.28
CA PHE A 596 -32.63 -4.62 27.81
C PHE A 596 -32.97 -3.32 27.06
#